data_AF-A0A2T9ZJ79-F1
#
_entry.id   AF-A0A2T9ZJ79-F1
#
_cell.length_a   1.000
_cell.length_b   1.000
_cell.length_c   1.000
_cell.angle_alpha   90.00
_cell.angle_beta   90.00
_cell.angle_gamma   90.00
#
_symmetry.space_group_name_H-M   'P 1'
#
loop_
_entity.id
_entity.type
_entity.pdbx_description
1 polymer ?
#
loop_
_entity_poly.entity_id
_entity_poly.type
_entity_poly.pdbx_seq_one_letter_code
_entity_poly.pdbx_strand_id
1 'polypeptide(L)'
;LRHEILFESKLEFKPKAPQEGHQSLLDTNSQYWAKLAKDLKNYCFFKSRFLKTANPGSFRILKIFSEIKGIFEDLFEDLEYKPDVYKFNNMFDEPSLMHQIQKGKFVPDQLIEYILSLLYDISDSSLKPRIDQIAKHARCSDYINALKECLLCLEKIKMNVANKAIESYRGYLKSTAAVFEKNQFETTLSTSSIDTKHHLPWWESVYLKNKSEYSNLFNIFMAGFHEDVFFDKNNLPNLFQADESRIFSVRNQIKKLSTFATLMLANKQLSKGVILLKKNNNAQISHIRTITKVVNSQILLLYPNVVFDGKSESANPNSENIRSEKMVESILSKSGEILAGYNITIFDQCTSELNSLFKSIIEPESVLLNSVKSKLCKAFVNLIAGLDSNPTKTLNSLNLAELAYHIHQVLENISPILEHHWSVYGEYYHELTRKHQVHCKKN
;
A
#
# COMPACT_ATOMS: atom_id res chain seq x y z
N LEU A 1 6.71 9.56 -6.49
CA LEU A 1 5.89 9.26 -7.69
C LEU A 1 6.55 8.23 -8.60
N ARG A 2 7.72 8.53 -9.21
CA ARG A 2 8.41 7.57 -10.10
C ARG A 2 8.84 6.28 -9.40
N HIS A 3 9.29 6.38 -8.15
CA HIS A 3 9.56 5.22 -7.30
C HIS A 3 8.29 4.39 -7.05
N GLU A 4 7.22 5.03 -6.55
CA GLU A 4 5.92 4.37 -6.25
C GLU A 4 5.28 3.69 -7.45
N ILE A 5 5.38 4.28 -8.66
CA ILE A 5 4.71 3.76 -9.86
C ILE A 5 5.26 2.40 -10.30
N LEU A 6 6.48 2.05 -9.90
CA LEU A 6 7.10 0.76 -10.20
C LEU A 6 6.38 -0.37 -9.47
N PHE A 7 6.02 -0.14 -8.22
CA PHE A 7 5.49 -1.17 -7.32
C PHE A 7 3.96 -1.14 -7.20
N GLU A 8 3.33 0.02 -7.36
CA GLU A 8 1.88 0.14 -7.27
C GLU A 8 1.18 -0.15 -8.60
N SER A 9 0.36 -1.20 -8.62
CA SER A 9 -0.47 -1.58 -9.78
C SER A 9 -1.51 -0.51 -10.12
N LYS A 10 -2.03 0.21 -9.13
CA LYS A 10 -3.00 1.30 -9.28
C LYS A 10 -2.61 2.51 -8.44
N LEU A 11 -1.64 3.26 -8.95
CA LEU A 11 -1.33 4.59 -8.45
C LEU A 11 -2.40 5.56 -8.92
N GLU A 12 -3.31 5.95 -8.03
CA GLU A 12 -4.41 6.87 -8.29
C GLU A 12 -4.42 7.95 -7.22
N PHE A 13 -4.61 9.20 -7.62
CA PHE A 13 -5.01 10.26 -6.70
C PHE A 13 -6.35 9.88 -6.07
N LYS A 14 -6.40 9.91 -4.74
CA LYS A 14 -7.61 9.68 -3.93
C LYS A 14 -8.01 10.98 -3.24
N PRO A 15 -9.33 11.22 -3.03
CA PRO A 15 -9.76 12.37 -2.25
C PRO A 15 -9.13 12.23 -0.87
N LYS A 16 -8.61 13.32 -0.30
CA LYS A 16 -8.07 13.27 1.05
C LYS A 16 -9.20 12.86 1.99
N ALA A 17 -9.08 11.68 2.60
CA ALA A 17 -9.99 11.29 3.66
C ALA A 17 -9.87 12.35 4.78
N PRO A 18 -10.99 12.78 5.38
CA PRO A 18 -10.94 13.74 6.48
C PRO A 18 -10.14 13.10 7.62
N GLN A 19 -8.91 13.59 7.85
CA GLN A 19 -8.11 13.15 8.97
C GLN A 19 -8.71 13.69 10.28
N GLU A 20 -8.67 12.86 11.32
CA GLU A 20 -9.07 13.25 12.68
C GLU A 20 -8.19 14.43 13.14
N GLY A 21 -8.79 15.60 13.35
CA GLY A 21 -8.09 16.85 13.69
C GLY A 21 -8.55 18.10 12.95
N HIS A 22 -9.42 17.96 11.93
CA HIS A 22 -9.89 19.09 11.09
C HIS A 22 -11.12 19.86 11.60
N GLN A 23 -11.48 19.77 12.88
CA GLN A 23 -12.70 20.42 13.38
C GLN A 23 -12.69 21.95 13.14
N SER A 24 -11.55 22.61 13.34
CA SER A 24 -11.38 24.05 13.10
C SER A 24 -11.52 24.42 11.61
N LEU A 25 -11.08 23.55 10.70
CA LEU A 25 -11.21 23.73 9.25
C LEU A 25 -12.67 23.55 8.81
N LEU A 26 -13.36 22.54 9.35
CA LEU A 26 -14.78 22.29 9.09
C LEU A 26 -15.66 23.43 9.59
N ASP A 27 -15.34 24.00 10.76
CA ASP A 27 -16.04 25.14 11.32
C ASP A 27 -15.81 26.41 10.47
N THR A 28 -14.58 26.65 10.03
CA THR A 28 -14.24 27.77 9.15
C THR A 28 -14.97 27.66 7.80
N ASN A 29 -15.00 26.46 7.20
CA ASN A 29 -15.73 26.19 5.96
C ASN A 29 -17.24 26.42 6.14
N SER A 30 -17.81 25.93 7.24
CA SER A 30 -19.24 26.10 7.53
C SER A 30 -19.60 27.58 7.70
N GLN A 31 -18.77 28.35 8.39
CA GLN A 31 -18.94 29.80 8.52
C GLN A 31 -18.85 30.53 7.18
N TYR A 32 -17.93 30.13 6.31
CA TYR A 32 -17.81 30.72 4.97
C TYR A 32 -19.09 30.54 4.16
N TRP A 33 -19.60 29.31 4.09
CA TRP A 33 -20.84 29.01 3.35
C TRP A 33 -22.07 29.69 3.94
N ALA A 34 -22.17 29.77 5.27
CA ALA A 34 -23.26 30.49 5.93
C ALA A 34 -23.25 31.99 5.61
N LYS A 35 -22.06 32.61 5.58
CA LYS A 35 -21.91 34.02 5.21
C LYS A 35 -22.23 34.26 3.73
N LEU A 36 -21.78 33.39 2.83
CA LEU A 36 -22.14 33.44 1.41
C LEU A 36 -23.66 33.28 1.20
N ALA A 37 -24.31 32.37 1.92
CA ALA A 37 -25.76 32.18 1.86
C ALA A 37 -26.50 33.47 2.24
N LYS A 38 -26.00 34.18 3.25
CA LYS A 38 -26.52 35.49 3.63
C LYS A 38 -26.29 36.53 2.52
N ASP A 39 -25.14 36.54 1.87
CA ASP A 39 -24.84 37.48 0.80
C ASP A 39 -25.70 37.23 -0.46
N LEU A 40 -25.89 35.96 -0.85
CA LEU A 40 -26.75 35.55 -1.96
C LEU A 40 -28.25 35.75 -1.66
N LYS A 41 -28.69 35.71 -0.40
CA LYS A 41 -30.08 36.08 -0.07
C LYS A 41 -30.31 37.59 -0.07
N ASN A 42 -29.29 38.36 0.26
CA ASN A 42 -29.40 39.81 0.43
C ASN A 42 -28.93 40.62 -0.80
N TYR A 43 -28.58 39.99 -1.94
CA TYR A 43 -28.04 40.75 -3.08
C TYR A 43 -29.03 41.77 -3.66
N CYS A 44 -30.34 41.45 -3.68
CA CYS A 44 -31.41 42.39 -4.06
C CYS A 44 -31.58 43.54 -3.05
N PHE A 45 -31.28 43.31 -1.77
CA PHE A 45 -31.38 44.31 -0.70
C PHE A 45 -30.26 45.37 -0.76
N PHE A 46 -29.13 45.06 -1.41
CA PHE A 46 -28.04 46.04 -1.60
C PHE A 46 -28.42 47.21 -2.53
N LYS A 47 -29.56 47.14 -3.22
CA LYS A 47 -30.12 48.22 -4.04
C LYS A 47 -30.41 49.51 -3.24
N SER A 48 -30.68 49.42 -1.93
CA SER A 48 -31.25 50.53 -1.15
C SER A 48 -30.39 51.10 -0.03
N ARG A 49 -29.28 50.45 0.40
CA ARG A 49 -28.61 50.83 1.66
C ARG A 49 -27.10 51.12 1.60
N PHE A 50 -26.38 50.76 0.53
CA PHE A 50 -24.94 50.96 0.48
C PHE A 50 -24.49 51.71 -0.78
N LEU A 51 -23.84 52.86 -0.57
CA LEU A 51 -23.13 53.61 -1.60
C LEU A 51 -21.89 52.82 -2.07
N LYS A 52 -22.03 52.18 -3.22
CA LYS A 52 -21.04 51.94 -4.30
C LYS A 52 -19.62 51.38 -4.06
N THR A 53 -19.02 51.24 -2.87
CA THR A 53 -17.57 50.91 -2.86
C THR A 53 -16.99 49.90 -1.85
N ALA A 54 -17.73 49.31 -0.91
CA ALA A 54 -17.12 48.26 -0.07
C ALA A 54 -18.14 47.28 0.55
N ASN A 55 -18.88 46.53 -0.27
CA ASN A 55 -19.63 45.40 0.24
C ASN A 55 -18.75 44.13 0.22
N PRO A 56 -18.26 43.64 1.38
CA PRO A 56 -17.45 42.41 1.41
C PRO A 56 -18.21 41.18 0.87
N GLY A 57 -19.55 41.20 0.86
CA GLY A 57 -20.36 40.14 0.28
C GLY A 57 -20.28 40.06 -1.26
N SER A 58 -20.13 41.20 -1.95
CA SER A 58 -19.98 41.23 -3.41
C SER A 58 -18.67 40.57 -3.86
N PHE A 59 -17.58 40.82 -3.13
CA PHE A 59 -16.30 40.16 -3.36
C PHE A 59 -16.34 38.66 -3.06
N ARG A 60 -17.08 38.22 -2.02
CA ARG A 60 -17.21 36.80 -1.69
C ARG A 60 -17.97 36.02 -2.76
N ILE A 61 -19.04 36.60 -3.31
CA ILE A 61 -19.80 36.00 -4.41
C ILE A 61 -18.91 35.89 -5.65
N LEU A 62 -18.23 36.98 -6.04
CA LEU A 62 -17.32 36.97 -7.19
C LEU A 62 -16.22 35.92 -7.03
N LYS A 63 -15.60 35.85 -5.85
CA LYS A 63 -14.47 34.94 -5.57
C LYS A 63 -14.79 33.48 -5.91
N ILE A 64 -16.01 33.01 -5.65
CA ILE A 64 -16.39 31.62 -5.96
C ILE A 64 -16.45 31.39 -7.46
N PHE A 65 -17.02 32.34 -8.21
CA PHE A 65 -17.06 32.22 -9.66
C PHE A 65 -15.68 32.37 -10.29
N SER A 66 -14.81 33.22 -9.74
CA SER A 66 -13.39 33.28 -10.11
C SER A 66 -12.65 31.98 -9.80
N GLU A 67 -12.96 31.33 -8.67
CA GLU A 67 -12.36 30.03 -8.32
C GLU A 67 -12.83 28.92 -9.27
N ILE A 68 -14.14 28.86 -9.56
CA ILE A 68 -14.69 27.96 -10.58
C ILE A 68 -14.04 28.22 -11.94
N LYS A 69 -13.89 29.49 -12.34
CA LYS A 69 -13.22 29.88 -13.58
C LYS A 69 -11.78 29.33 -13.63
N GLY A 70 -10.99 29.60 -12.58
CA GLY A 70 -9.61 29.13 -12.50
C GLY A 70 -9.49 27.60 -12.58
N ILE A 71 -10.41 26.86 -11.94
CA ILE A 71 -10.43 25.40 -12.04
C ILE A 71 -10.73 24.94 -13.47
N PHE A 72 -11.66 25.59 -14.18
CA PHE A 72 -11.92 25.27 -15.58
C PHE A 72 -10.73 25.62 -16.49
N GLU A 73 -10.07 26.77 -16.27
CA GLU A 73 -8.86 27.15 -17.01
C GLU A 73 -7.75 26.11 -16.85
N ASP A 74 -7.48 25.66 -15.61
CA ASP A 74 -6.57 24.55 -15.33
C ASP A 74 -6.96 23.28 -16.12
N LEU A 75 -8.25 22.93 -16.10
CA LEU A 75 -8.74 21.72 -16.77
C LEU A 75 -8.61 21.81 -18.30
N PHE A 76 -8.83 22.98 -18.89
CA PHE A 76 -8.80 23.15 -20.35
C PHE A 76 -7.40 22.94 -20.96
N GLU A 77 -6.33 23.08 -20.17
CA GLU A 77 -4.98 22.76 -20.63
C GLU A 77 -4.80 21.25 -20.87
N ASP A 78 -5.44 20.42 -20.04
CA ASP A 78 -5.28 18.97 -20.02
C ASP A 78 -6.35 18.21 -20.83
N LEU A 79 -7.38 18.90 -21.32
CA LEU A 79 -8.46 18.27 -22.10
C LEU A 79 -8.08 18.11 -23.58
N GLU A 80 -8.47 16.97 -24.16
CA GLU A 80 -8.31 16.69 -25.60
C GLU A 80 -9.19 17.61 -26.47
N TYR A 81 -10.37 18.00 -25.97
CA TYR A 81 -11.27 18.95 -26.61
C TYR A 81 -11.16 20.31 -25.94
N LYS A 82 -10.90 21.36 -26.74
CA LYS A 82 -10.84 22.74 -26.25
C LYS A 82 -12.21 23.41 -26.41
N PRO A 83 -12.87 23.82 -25.31
CA PRO A 83 -14.11 24.57 -25.39
C PRO A 83 -13.87 25.96 -26.00
N ASP A 84 -14.96 26.64 -26.35
CA ASP A 84 -14.92 28.02 -26.84
C ASP A 84 -14.42 28.97 -25.74
N VAL A 85 -13.11 29.21 -25.74
CA VAL A 85 -12.40 30.06 -24.77
C VAL A 85 -12.92 31.49 -24.82
N TYR A 86 -13.34 31.98 -25.99
CA TYR A 86 -13.87 33.34 -26.11
C TYR A 86 -15.22 33.47 -25.41
N LYS A 87 -16.14 32.53 -25.65
CA LYS A 87 -17.42 32.47 -24.94
C LYS A 87 -17.22 32.27 -23.43
N PHE A 88 -16.29 31.41 -23.03
CA PHE A 88 -15.95 31.17 -21.62
C PHE A 88 -15.46 32.45 -20.92
N ASN A 89 -14.49 33.16 -21.51
CA ASN A 89 -13.96 34.39 -20.94
C ASN A 89 -14.99 35.50 -20.83
N ASN A 90 -15.91 35.60 -21.80
CA ASN A 90 -16.99 36.59 -21.75
C ASN A 90 -18.01 36.28 -20.64
N MET A 91 -18.35 35.01 -20.43
CA MET A 91 -19.30 34.61 -19.37
C MET A 91 -18.72 34.80 -17.97
N PHE A 92 -17.40 34.64 -17.82
CA PHE A 92 -16.65 34.83 -16.57
C PHE A 92 -15.82 36.14 -16.54
N ASP A 93 -16.30 37.18 -17.21
CA ASP A 93 -15.66 38.51 -17.18
C ASP A 93 -15.84 39.15 -15.78
N GLU A 94 -14.78 39.14 -14.98
CA GLU A 94 -14.84 39.58 -13.58
C GLU A 94 -15.31 41.04 -13.40
N PRO A 95 -14.86 42.02 -14.23
CA PRO A 95 -15.38 43.39 -14.19
C PRO A 95 -16.90 43.44 -14.41
N SER A 96 -17.42 42.71 -15.40
CA SER A 96 -18.85 42.65 -15.69
C SER A 96 -19.64 41.98 -14.57
N LEU A 97 -19.16 40.85 -14.04
CA LEU A 97 -19.80 40.15 -12.92
C LEU A 97 -19.82 41.03 -11.66
N MET A 98 -18.69 41.66 -11.31
CA MET A 98 -18.61 42.60 -10.20
C MET A 98 -19.63 43.74 -10.37
N HIS A 99 -19.72 44.30 -11.58
CA HIS A 99 -20.65 45.37 -11.87
C HIS A 99 -22.12 44.95 -11.70
N GLN A 100 -22.48 43.75 -12.16
CA GLN A 100 -23.83 43.20 -12.01
C GLN A 100 -24.16 42.92 -10.54
N ILE A 101 -23.22 42.38 -9.77
CA ILE A 101 -23.38 42.09 -8.34
C ILE A 101 -23.55 43.39 -7.55
N GLN A 102 -22.70 44.40 -7.79
CA GLN A 102 -22.78 45.70 -7.10
C GLN A 102 -24.07 46.47 -7.41
N LYS A 103 -24.61 46.34 -8.63
CA LYS A 103 -25.89 46.96 -9.02
C LYS A 103 -27.13 46.14 -8.65
N GLY A 104 -26.96 44.96 -8.04
CA GLY A 104 -28.06 44.06 -7.69
C GLY A 104 -28.83 43.52 -8.91
N LYS A 105 -28.16 43.41 -10.06
CA LYS A 105 -28.71 42.87 -11.32
C LYS A 105 -28.20 41.47 -11.66
N PHE A 106 -27.37 40.89 -10.79
CA PHE A 106 -26.79 39.57 -11.00
C PHE A 106 -27.85 38.48 -10.92
N VAL A 107 -27.97 37.69 -11.99
CA VAL A 107 -28.85 36.52 -12.07
C VAL A 107 -27.97 35.27 -12.21
N PRO A 108 -27.84 34.43 -11.17
CA PRO A 108 -26.94 33.28 -11.19
C PRO A 108 -27.31 32.21 -12.22
N ASP A 109 -28.59 32.13 -12.62
CA ASP A 109 -29.12 31.03 -13.44
C ASP A 109 -28.37 30.83 -14.75
N GLN A 110 -28.16 31.90 -15.51
CA GLN A 110 -27.49 31.82 -16.82
C GLN A 110 -26.04 31.34 -16.69
N LEU A 111 -25.34 31.78 -15.64
CA LEU A 111 -23.96 31.37 -15.38
C LEU A 111 -23.90 29.91 -14.93
N ILE A 112 -24.85 29.47 -14.09
CA ILE A 112 -24.93 28.08 -13.63
C ILE A 112 -25.33 27.15 -14.78
N GLU A 113 -26.27 27.53 -15.64
CA GLU A 113 -26.62 26.75 -16.84
C GLU A 113 -25.43 26.58 -17.78
N TYR A 114 -24.62 27.64 -17.94
CA TYR A 114 -23.39 27.54 -18.72
C TYR A 114 -22.36 26.61 -18.05
N ILE A 115 -22.16 26.73 -16.73
CA ILE A 115 -21.30 25.81 -15.97
C ILE A 115 -21.77 24.36 -16.12
N LEU A 116 -23.08 24.10 -16.03
CA LEU A 116 -23.66 22.77 -16.23
C LEU A 116 -23.37 22.22 -17.62
N SER A 117 -23.48 23.04 -18.66
CA SER A 117 -23.13 22.61 -20.02
C SER A 117 -21.66 22.20 -20.13
N LEU A 118 -20.74 22.98 -19.56
CA LEU A 118 -19.32 22.64 -19.52
C LEU A 118 -19.06 21.36 -18.74
N LEU A 119 -19.69 21.20 -17.56
CA LEU A 119 -19.57 19.98 -16.77
C LEU A 119 -20.07 18.75 -17.54
N TYR A 120 -21.17 18.86 -18.28
CA TYR A 120 -21.68 17.77 -19.09
C TYR A 120 -20.73 17.35 -20.20
N ASP A 121 -20.06 18.32 -20.83
CA ASP A 121 -19.14 18.07 -21.93
C ASP A 121 -17.83 17.41 -21.46
N ILE A 122 -17.32 17.80 -20.28
CA ILE A 122 -16.02 17.33 -19.78
C ILE A 122 -16.10 16.10 -18.87
N SER A 123 -17.29 15.78 -18.34
CA SER A 123 -17.44 14.71 -17.34
C SER A 123 -17.75 13.35 -17.94
N ASP A 124 -17.30 12.30 -17.25
CA ASP A 124 -17.70 10.93 -17.55
C ASP A 124 -19.16 10.63 -17.18
N SER A 125 -19.65 9.46 -17.60
CA SER A 125 -21.02 9.01 -17.29
C SER A 125 -21.29 8.81 -15.79
N SER A 126 -20.24 8.62 -14.97
CA SER A 126 -20.38 8.38 -13.54
C SER A 126 -20.73 9.65 -12.77
N LEU A 127 -20.34 10.82 -13.28
CA LEU A 127 -20.58 12.11 -12.66
C LEU A 127 -21.90 12.76 -13.09
N LYS A 128 -22.53 12.29 -14.18
CA LYS A 128 -23.82 12.83 -14.68
C LYS A 128 -24.92 12.91 -13.60
N PRO A 129 -25.14 11.90 -12.73
CA PRO A 129 -26.13 12.00 -11.66
C PRO A 129 -25.86 13.16 -10.68
N ARG A 130 -24.60 13.53 -10.50
CA ARG A 130 -24.19 14.65 -9.64
C ARG A 130 -24.41 15.99 -10.33
N ILE A 131 -24.17 16.06 -11.63
CA ILE A 131 -24.51 17.22 -12.46
C ILE A 131 -26.02 17.47 -12.44
N ASP A 132 -26.83 16.40 -12.52
CA ASP A 132 -28.28 16.49 -12.37
C ASP A 132 -28.71 17.04 -11.01
N GLN A 133 -28.00 16.70 -9.92
CA GLN A 133 -28.23 17.29 -8.60
C GLN A 133 -27.94 18.79 -8.57
N ILE A 134 -26.84 19.24 -9.19
CA ILE A 134 -26.53 20.68 -9.32
C ILE A 134 -27.67 21.39 -10.06
N ALA A 135 -28.13 20.84 -11.18
CA ALA A 135 -29.25 21.39 -11.95
C ALA A 135 -30.54 21.45 -11.13
N LYS A 136 -30.82 20.42 -10.33
CA LYS A 136 -31.97 20.39 -9.40
C LYS A 136 -31.88 21.49 -8.35
N HIS A 137 -30.73 21.65 -7.69
CA HIS A 137 -30.51 22.71 -6.70
C HIS A 137 -30.66 24.10 -7.32
N ALA A 138 -30.12 24.32 -8.52
CA ALA A 138 -30.25 25.58 -9.25
C ALA A 138 -31.72 25.92 -9.57
N ARG A 139 -32.50 24.95 -10.07
CA ARG A 139 -33.95 25.12 -10.33
C ARG A 139 -34.76 25.45 -9.09
N CYS A 140 -34.34 24.98 -7.92
CA CYS A 140 -34.96 25.31 -6.64
C CYS A 140 -34.42 26.62 -6.02
N SER A 141 -33.60 27.38 -6.76
CA SER A 141 -32.89 28.57 -6.28
C SER A 141 -32.01 28.32 -5.04
N ASP A 142 -31.57 27.08 -4.84
CA ASP A 142 -30.66 26.65 -3.79
C ASP A 142 -29.21 26.70 -4.28
N TYR A 143 -28.76 27.91 -4.62
CA TYR A 143 -27.46 28.14 -5.24
C TYR A 143 -26.27 27.72 -4.36
N ILE A 144 -26.43 27.69 -3.04
CA ILE A 144 -25.35 27.28 -2.12
C ILE A 144 -25.02 25.80 -2.31
N ASN A 145 -26.04 24.94 -2.29
CA ASN A 145 -25.83 23.52 -2.48
C ASN A 145 -25.46 23.22 -3.94
N ALA A 146 -25.99 23.97 -4.92
CA ALA A 146 -25.54 23.88 -6.30
C ALA A 146 -24.04 24.18 -6.46
N LEU A 147 -23.53 25.27 -5.87
CA LEU A 147 -22.12 25.65 -5.95
C LEU A 147 -21.21 24.68 -5.17
N LYS A 148 -21.65 24.15 -4.02
CA LYS A 148 -20.91 23.12 -3.28
C LYS A 148 -20.76 21.84 -4.10
N GLU A 149 -21.86 21.32 -4.65
CA GLU A 149 -21.81 20.13 -5.49
C GLU A 149 -21.02 20.38 -6.78
N CYS A 150 -21.08 21.59 -7.34
CA CYS A 150 -20.24 21.99 -8.47
C CYS A 150 -18.75 21.89 -8.16
N LEU A 151 -18.27 22.46 -7.04
CA LEU A 151 -16.86 22.38 -6.66
C LEU A 151 -16.42 20.93 -6.40
N LEU A 152 -17.25 20.12 -5.75
CA LEU A 152 -16.96 18.71 -5.53
C LEU A 152 -16.94 17.90 -6.83
N CYS A 153 -17.79 18.26 -7.80
CA CYS A 153 -17.78 17.66 -9.13
C CYS A 153 -16.48 18.03 -9.87
N LEU A 154 -16.11 19.30 -9.88
CA LEU A 154 -14.88 19.80 -10.49
C LEU A 154 -13.62 19.16 -9.88
N GLU A 155 -13.56 19.01 -8.56
CA GLU A 155 -12.45 18.31 -7.89
C GLU A 155 -12.35 16.88 -8.39
N LYS A 156 -13.48 16.17 -8.50
CA LYS A 156 -13.50 14.79 -8.99
C LYS A 156 -13.09 14.69 -10.46
N ILE A 157 -13.47 15.64 -11.30
CA ILE A 157 -13.03 15.73 -12.70
C ILE A 157 -11.51 15.93 -12.75
N LYS A 158 -10.97 16.88 -11.99
CA LYS A 158 -9.52 17.15 -11.90
C LYS A 158 -8.74 15.89 -11.50
N MET A 159 -9.27 15.14 -10.54
CA MET A 159 -8.70 13.85 -10.15
C MET A 159 -8.74 12.81 -11.27
N ASN A 160 -9.86 12.70 -12.00
CA ASN A 160 -9.99 11.76 -13.12
C ASN A 160 -9.01 12.10 -14.25
N VAL A 161 -8.88 13.38 -14.60
CA VAL A 161 -7.91 13.87 -15.60
C VAL A 161 -6.48 13.54 -15.17
N ALA A 162 -6.11 13.85 -13.93
CA ALA A 162 -4.78 13.55 -13.39
C ALA A 162 -4.48 12.04 -13.37
N ASN A 163 -5.47 11.20 -13.02
CA ASN A 163 -5.33 9.73 -13.04
C ASN A 163 -5.16 9.20 -14.48
N LYS A 164 -5.93 9.72 -15.45
CA LYS A 164 -5.77 9.38 -16.87
C LYS A 164 -4.38 9.78 -17.38
N ALA A 165 -3.88 10.94 -16.98
CA ALA A 165 -2.53 11.39 -17.32
C ALA A 165 -1.46 10.46 -16.73
N ILE A 166 -1.54 10.12 -15.43
CA ILE A 166 -0.62 9.16 -14.80
C ILE A 166 -0.61 7.83 -15.56
N GLU A 167 -1.78 7.30 -15.91
CA GLU A 167 -1.86 6.01 -16.60
C GLU A 167 -1.27 6.09 -18.00
N SER A 168 -1.54 7.17 -18.73
CA SER A 168 -0.98 7.41 -20.07
C SER A 168 0.56 7.49 -20.04
N TYR A 169 1.12 8.13 -19.00
CA TYR A 169 2.57 8.23 -18.82
C TYR A 169 3.19 7.04 -18.07
N ARG A 170 2.40 6.07 -17.56
CA ARG A 170 2.89 5.01 -16.66
C ARG A 170 4.03 4.22 -17.28
N GLY A 171 3.89 3.80 -18.54
CA GLY A 171 4.92 3.04 -19.24
C GLY A 171 6.25 3.82 -19.34
N TYR A 172 6.16 5.09 -19.73
CA TYR A 172 7.33 5.97 -19.80
C TYR A 172 7.98 6.21 -18.43
N LEU A 173 7.17 6.52 -17.40
CA LEU A 173 7.66 6.75 -16.04
C LEU A 173 8.33 5.50 -15.46
N LYS A 174 7.79 4.30 -15.70
CA LYS A 174 8.41 3.03 -15.31
C LYS A 174 9.76 2.83 -16.02
N SER A 175 9.80 3.01 -17.33
CA SER A 175 11.03 2.79 -18.12
C SER A 175 12.17 3.74 -17.76
N THR A 176 11.86 4.93 -17.25
CA THR A 176 12.84 5.98 -16.93
C THR A 176 13.10 6.13 -15.43
N ALA A 177 12.43 5.36 -14.57
CA ALA A 177 12.51 5.51 -13.12
C ALA A 177 13.93 5.27 -12.59
N ALA A 178 14.56 4.15 -12.96
CA ALA A 178 15.91 3.80 -12.50
C ALA A 178 16.95 4.86 -12.88
N VAL A 179 16.94 5.32 -14.14
CA VAL A 179 17.85 6.37 -14.62
C VAL A 179 17.62 7.70 -13.89
N PHE A 180 16.36 8.07 -13.67
CA PHE A 180 16.03 9.29 -12.95
C PHE A 180 16.50 9.25 -11.50
N GLU A 181 16.22 8.15 -10.79
CA GLU A 181 16.64 7.97 -9.39
C GLU A 181 18.15 7.91 -9.27
N LYS A 182 18.84 7.27 -10.22
CA LYS A 182 20.31 7.26 -10.28
C LYS A 182 20.87 8.68 -10.42
N ASN A 183 20.40 9.46 -11.40
CA ASN A 183 20.85 10.84 -11.60
C ASN A 183 20.56 11.73 -10.38
N GLN A 184 19.39 11.53 -9.76
CA GLN A 184 19.04 12.23 -8.52
C GLN A 184 20.00 11.84 -7.39
N PHE A 185 20.29 10.56 -7.23
CA PHE A 185 21.23 10.06 -6.22
C PHE A 185 22.64 10.61 -6.44
N GLU A 186 23.15 10.60 -7.67
CA GLU A 186 24.46 11.16 -8.02
C GLU A 186 24.55 12.67 -7.72
N THR A 187 23.51 13.42 -8.08
CA THR A 187 23.42 14.86 -7.77
C THR A 187 23.44 15.08 -6.25
N THR A 188 22.69 14.27 -5.52
CA THR A 188 22.59 14.36 -4.05
C THR A 188 23.90 13.94 -3.37
N LEU A 189 24.61 12.96 -3.93
CA LEU A 189 25.93 12.53 -3.48
C LEU A 189 26.99 13.62 -3.70
N SER A 190 26.97 14.28 -4.88
CA SER A 190 27.89 15.37 -5.23
C SER A 190 27.72 16.61 -4.33
N THR A 191 26.48 16.85 -3.88
CA THR A 191 26.15 17.96 -2.96
C THR A 191 26.36 17.60 -1.48
N SER A 192 26.81 16.38 -1.18
CA SER A 192 27.05 15.86 0.18
C SER A 192 25.82 15.90 1.12
N SER A 193 24.62 15.93 0.56
CA SER A 193 23.37 16.04 1.34
C SER A 193 22.85 14.69 1.86
N ILE A 194 23.36 13.55 1.36
CA ILE A 194 23.11 12.22 1.93
C ILE A 194 24.22 11.86 2.91
N ASP A 195 23.85 11.55 4.14
CA ASP A 195 24.77 10.96 5.10
C ASP A 195 25.00 9.47 4.78
N THR A 196 26.10 9.19 4.08
CA THR A 196 26.52 7.81 3.74
C THR A 196 27.29 7.13 4.87
N LYS A 197 27.52 7.80 6.01
CA LYS A 197 28.37 7.27 7.10
C LYS A 197 27.84 5.98 7.71
N HIS A 198 26.52 5.80 7.73
CA HIS A 198 25.90 4.58 8.26
C HIS A 198 25.83 3.44 7.23
N HIS A 199 25.88 3.75 5.93
CA HIS A 199 25.76 2.75 4.88
C HIS A 199 27.08 2.03 4.60
N LEU A 200 28.21 2.75 4.69
CA LEU A 200 29.52 2.18 4.39
C LEU A 200 29.92 1.01 5.34
N PRO A 201 29.81 1.13 6.68
CA PRO A 201 30.15 0.03 7.59
C PRO A 201 29.26 -1.20 7.39
N TRP A 202 28.00 -0.97 7.02
CA TRP A 202 27.07 -2.04 6.67
C TRP A 202 27.57 -2.81 5.44
N TRP A 203 27.90 -2.09 4.35
CA TRP A 203 28.39 -2.73 3.13
C TRP A 203 29.71 -3.48 3.35
N GLU A 204 30.66 -2.90 4.08
CA GLU A 204 31.94 -3.55 4.37
C GLU A 204 31.75 -4.84 5.19
N SER A 205 30.88 -4.82 6.20
CA SER A 205 30.54 -6.02 6.98
C SER A 205 29.94 -7.11 6.11
N VAL A 206 28.97 -6.77 5.26
CA VAL A 206 28.32 -7.70 4.33
C VAL A 206 29.33 -8.27 3.33
N TYR A 207 30.16 -7.41 2.73
CA TYR A 207 31.15 -7.80 1.75
C TYR A 207 32.21 -8.73 2.35
N LEU A 208 32.78 -8.38 3.51
CA LEU A 208 33.81 -9.19 4.16
C LEU A 208 33.29 -10.57 4.56
N LYS A 209 32.03 -10.67 5.01
CA LYS A 209 31.40 -11.92 5.40
C LYS A 209 31.12 -12.85 4.22
N ASN A 210 30.70 -12.30 3.08
CA ASN A 210 30.14 -13.08 1.97
C ASN A 210 31.05 -13.20 0.75
N LYS A 211 32.17 -12.45 0.67
CA LYS A 211 33.11 -12.48 -0.47
C LYS A 211 33.74 -13.85 -0.75
N SER A 212 33.80 -14.75 0.23
CA SER A 212 34.35 -16.10 0.06
C SER A 212 33.35 -17.07 -0.57
N GLU A 213 32.05 -16.81 -0.39
CA GLU A 213 30.97 -17.70 -0.83
C GLU A 213 30.40 -17.28 -2.19
N TYR A 214 30.38 -15.97 -2.48
CA TYR A 214 29.80 -15.43 -3.72
C TYR A 214 30.82 -14.61 -4.52
N SER A 215 30.91 -14.87 -5.82
CA SER A 215 31.79 -14.17 -6.75
C SER A 215 31.22 -12.85 -7.29
N ASN A 216 29.89 -12.74 -7.38
CA ASN A 216 29.18 -11.57 -7.88
C ASN A 216 28.80 -10.62 -6.73
N LEU A 217 29.09 -9.32 -6.86
CA LEU A 217 28.69 -8.30 -5.87
C LEU A 217 27.18 -8.23 -5.68
N PHE A 218 26.39 -8.48 -6.73
CA PHE A 218 24.94 -8.54 -6.60
C PHE A 218 24.53 -9.65 -5.63
N ASN A 219 25.11 -10.85 -5.73
CA ASN A 219 24.80 -11.96 -4.83
C ASN A 219 25.25 -11.68 -3.38
N ILE A 220 26.38 -10.98 -3.20
CA ILE A 220 26.83 -10.50 -1.90
C ILE A 220 25.82 -9.51 -1.29
N PHE A 221 25.35 -8.56 -2.10
CA PHE A 221 24.31 -7.61 -1.71
C PHE A 221 23.02 -8.33 -1.31
N MET A 222 22.56 -9.27 -2.13
CA MET A 222 21.37 -10.08 -1.87
C MET A 222 21.48 -10.83 -0.54
N ALA A 223 22.64 -11.45 -0.28
CA ALA A 223 22.89 -12.12 1.00
C ALA A 223 22.79 -11.17 2.19
N GLY A 224 23.42 -9.99 2.12
CA GLY A 224 23.35 -8.97 3.17
C GLY A 224 21.93 -8.45 3.40
N PHE A 225 21.20 -8.16 2.32
CA PHE A 225 19.83 -7.69 2.39
C PHE A 225 18.90 -8.73 3.03
N HIS A 226 18.98 -9.99 2.59
CA HIS A 226 18.16 -11.05 3.18
C HIS A 226 18.48 -11.28 4.66
N GLU A 227 19.74 -11.16 5.09
CA GLU A 227 20.05 -11.21 6.52
C GLU A 227 19.32 -10.11 7.31
N ASP A 228 19.27 -8.88 6.80
CA ASP A 228 18.59 -7.78 7.48
C ASP A 228 17.06 -7.92 7.49
N VAL A 229 16.49 -8.58 6.47
CA VAL A 229 15.06 -8.87 6.41
C VAL A 229 14.69 -10.05 7.32
N PHE A 230 15.51 -11.11 7.40
CA PHE A 230 15.18 -12.31 8.18
C PHE A 230 15.44 -12.14 9.69
N PHE A 231 16.46 -11.35 10.06
CA PHE A 231 16.91 -11.21 11.45
C PHE A 231 16.54 -9.89 12.10
N ASP A 232 15.65 -9.10 11.49
CA ASP A 232 15.09 -7.85 12.04
C ASP A 232 16.16 -6.95 12.69
N LYS A 233 17.27 -6.69 12.00
CA LYS A 233 18.21 -5.67 12.49
C LYS A 233 17.48 -4.33 12.50
N ASN A 234 17.42 -3.71 13.70
CA ASN A 234 16.53 -2.60 14.03
C ASN A 234 16.59 -1.42 13.05
N ASN A 235 17.72 -1.21 12.36
CA ASN A 235 17.88 -0.13 11.40
C ASN A 235 18.20 -0.68 10.01
N LEU A 236 17.32 -0.41 9.04
CA LEU A 236 17.65 -0.57 7.63
C LEU A 236 18.71 0.47 7.23
N PRO A 237 19.65 0.14 6.35
CA PRO A 237 20.60 1.13 5.85
C PRO A 237 19.89 2.29 5.14
N ASN A 238 20.45 3.51 5.26
CA ASN A 238 19.83 4.75 4.77
C ASN A 238 19.37 4.71 3.30
N LEU A 239 20.05 3.96 2.42
CA LEU A 239 19.68 3.85 1.01
C LEU A 239 18.37 3.09 0.77
N PHE A 240 17.84 2.37 1.76
CA PHE A 240 16.56 1.66 1.67
C PHE A 240 15.36 2.46 2.17
N GLN A 241 15.54 3.73 2.54
CA GLN A 241 14.48 4.55 3.16
C GLN A 241 13.24 4.69 2.26
N ALA A 242 13.42 4.74 0.93
CA ALA A 242 12.30 4.82 -0.02
C ALA A 242 11.43 3.55 -0.04
N ASP A 243 12.00 2.40 0.33
CA ASP A 243 11.37 1.08 0.33
C ASP A 243 11.05 0.56 1.74
N GLU A 244 11.25 1.37 2.79
CA GLU A 244 11.13 0.95 4.19
C GLU A 244 9.79 0.26 4.51
N SER A 245 8.68 0.85 4.06
CA SER A 245 7.34 0.31 4.29
C SER A 245 7.13 -1.04 3.60
N ARG A 246 7.66 -1.21 2.37
CA ARG A 246 7.59 -2.45 1.60
C ARG A 246 8.47 -3.53 2.23
N ILE A 247 9.69 -3.17 2.62
CA ILE A 247 10.61 -4.07 3.31
C ILE A 247 10.00 -4.53 4.64
N PHE A 248 9.36 -3.63 5.40
CA PHE A 248 8.67 -4.00 6.63
C PHE A 248 7.50 -4.95 6.40
N SER A 249 6.72 -4.75 5.33
CA SER A 249 5.67 -5.69 4.92
C SER A 249 6.24 -7.08 4.63
N VAL A 250 7.36 -7.14 3.90
CA VAL A 250 8.05 -8.40 3.57
C VAL A 250 8.65 -9.06 4.83
N ARG A 251 9.24 -8.28 5.75
CA ARG A 251 9.69 -8.76 7.07
C ARG A 251 8.55 -9.46 7.82
N ASN A 252 7.36 -8.86 7.83
CA ASN A 252 6.18 -9.46 8.45
C ASN A 252 5.74 -10.76 7.77
N GLN A 253 5.80 -10.84 6.44
CA GLN A 253 5.53 -12.08 5.71
C GLN A 253 6.55 -13.17 6.04
N ILE A 254 7.84 -12.83 6.06
CA ILE A 254 8.93 -13.75 6.39
C ILE A 254 8.86 -14.21 7.84
N LYS A 255 8.48 -13.34 8.77
CA LYS A 255 8.25 -13.71 10.18
C LYS A 255 7.13 -14.74 10.28
N LYS A 256 6.00 -14.51 9.63
CA LYS A 256 4.88 -15.47 9.57
C LYS A 256 5.33 -16.81 8.96
N LEU A 257 6.05 -16.76 7.84
CA LEU A 257 6.57 -17.94 7.16
C LEU A 257 7.56 -18.73 8.04
N SER A 258 8.48 -18.05 8.72
CA SER A 258 9.47 -18.68 9.59
C SER A 258 8.83 -19.31 10.82
N THR A 259 7.87 -18.62 11.45
CA THR A 259 7.06 -19.16 12.56
C THR A 259 6.29 -20.39 12.11
N PHE A 260 5.65 -20.33 10.94
CA PHE A 260 4.87 -21.44 10.42
C PHE A 260 5.75 -22.65 10.08
N ALA A 261 6.87 -22.44 9.38
CA ALA A 261 7.85 -23.48 9.09
C ALA A 261 8.36 -24.15 10.37
N THR A 262 8.61 -23.36 11.42
CA THR A 262 9.06 -23.85 12.72
C THR A 262 7.99 -24.72 13.39
N LEU A 263 6.74 -24.28 13.39
CA LEU A 263 5.60 -25.03 13.91
C LEU A 263 5.38 -26.35 13.15
N MET A 264 5.47 -26.33 11.83
CA MET A 264 5.35 -27.54 11.01
C MET A 264 6.46 -28.55 11.30
N LEU A 265 7.70 -28.08 11.44
CA LEU A 265 8.83 -28.94 11.80
C LEU A 265 8.66 -29.53 13.20
N ALA A 266 8.24 -28.73 14.18
CA ALA A 266 7.93 -29.20 15.52
C ALA A 266 6.83 -30.26 15.50
N ASN A 267 5.74 -30.03 14.75
CA ASN A 267 4.65 -30.99 14.60
C ASN A 267 5.13 -32.31 13.95
N LYS A 268 5.93 -32.22 12.89
CA LYS A 268 6.48 -33.41 12.21
C LYS A 268 7.38 -34.22 13.13
N GLN A 269 8.20 -33.58 13.95
CA GLN A 269 9.04 -34.27 14.93
C GLN A 269 8.21 -34.93 16.03
N LEU A 270 7.21 -34.23 16.57
CA LEU A 270 6.26 -34.79 17.53
C LEU A 270 5.56 -36.02 16.93
N SER A 271 5.02 -35.92 15.71
CA SER A 271 4.35 -37.05 15.05
C SER A 271 5.25 -38.26 14.81
N LYS A 272 6.56 -38.06 14.57
CA LYS A 272 7.52 -39.15 14.39
C LYS A 272 7.86 -39.83 15.71
N GLY A 273 8.07 -39.06 16.77
CA GLY A 273 8.24 -39.59 18.13
C GLY A 273 7.05 -40.45 18.57
N VAL A 274 5.85 -40.10 18.11
CA VAL A 274 4.61 -40.83 18.39
C VAL A 274 4.53 -42.16 17.67
N ILE A 275 4.97 -42.19 16.41
CA ILE A 275 5.03 -43.44 15.64
C ILE A 275 6.02 -44.42 16.28
N LEU A 276 7.08 -43.93 16.92
CA LEU A 276 7.99 -44.75 17.73
C LEU A 276 7.34 -45.25 19.02
N LEU A 277 6.56 -44.41 19.71
CA LEU A 277 5.82 -44.79 20.94
C LEU A 277 4.63 -45.73 20.68
N LYS A 278 4.04 -45.71 19.47
CA LYS A 278 2.99 -46.67 19.04
C LYS A 278 3.41 -48.13 19.17
N LYS A 279 4.72 -48.43 19.23
CA LYS A 279 5.20 -49.80 19.44
C LYS A 279 5.05 -50.29 20.89
N ASN A 280 4.83 -49.40 21.87
CA ASN A 280 4.91 -49.79 23.29
C ASN A 280 3.68 -49.50 24.16
N ASN A 281 2.68 -48.69 23.78
CA ASN A 281 1.43 -48.55 24.57
C ASN A 281 0.29 -47.78 23.86
N ASN A 282 -0.96 -48.22 24.04
CA ASN A 282 -2.14 -47.65 23.36
C ASN A 282 -2.68 -46.34 23.96
N ALA A 283 -2.48 -46.06 25.25
CA ALA A 283 -3.01 -44.85 25.92
C ALA A 283 -2.26 -43.55 25.60
N GLN A 284 -0.97 -43.63 25.25
CA GLN A 284 -0.18 -42.47 24.81
C GLN A 284 -0.51 -42.02 23.38
N ILE A 285 -1.03 -42.94 22.55
CA ILE A 285 -1.39 -42.69 21.14
C ILE A 285 -2.55 -41.69 21.02
N SER A 286 -3.53 -41.77 21.92
CA SER A 286 -4.66 -40.84 21.89
C SER A 286 -4.27 -39.43 22.33
N HIS A 287 -3.41 -39.32 23.35
CA HIS A 287 -2.85 -38.04 23.80
C HIS A 287 -2.18 -37.28 22.65
N ILE A 288 -1.39 -37.97 21.84
CA ILE A 288 -0.65 -37.27 20.80
C ILE A 288 -1.46 -37.00 19.53
N ARG A 289 -2.52 -37.77 19.25
CA ARG A 289 -3.52 -37.37 18.25
C ARG A 289 -4.20 -36.05 18.61
N THR A 290 -4.46 -35.82 19.89
CA THR A 290 -5.01 -34.56 20.41
C THR A 290 -4.02 -33.42 20.25
N ILE A 291 -2.74 -33.65 20.58
CA ILE A 291 -1.64 -32.69 20.37
C ILE A 291 -1.57 -32.25 18.90
N THR A 292 -1.52 -33.20 17.94
CA THR A 292 -1.46 -32.87 16.51
C THR A 292 -2.67 -32.06 16.03
N LYS A 293 -3.87 -32.29 16.60
CA LYS A 293 -5.08 -31.52 16.28
C LYS A 293 -5.02 -30.08 16.79
N VAL A 294 -4.51 -29.85 18.00
CA VAL A 294 -4.32 -28.50 18.58
C VAL A 294 -3.26 -27.72 17.79
N VAL A 295 -2.19 -28.38 17.35
CA VAL A 295 -1.18 -27.75 16.50
C VAL A 295 -1.75 -27.33 15.16
N ASN A 296 -2.54 -28.21 14.53
CA ASN A 296 -3.19 -27.89 13.26
C ASN A 296 -4.20 -26.74 13.41
N SER A 297 -4.96 -26.65 14.51
CA SER A 297 -5.89 -25.54 14.74
C SER A 297 -5.17 -24.21 14.99
N GLN A 298 -4.04 -24.20 15.70
CA GLN A 298 -3.24 -22.98 15.90
C GLN A 298 -2.52 -22.53 14.64
N ILE A 299 -2.06 -23.49 13.82
CA ILE A 299 -1.56 -23.22 12.47
C ILE A 299 -2.62 -22.51 11.62
N LEU A 300 -3.88 -22.97 11.66
CA LEU A 300 -4.99 -22.34 10.95
C LEU A 300 -5.33 -20.95 11.50
N LEU A 301 -5.28 -20.73 12.82
CA LEU A 301 -5.56 -19.43 13.44
C LEU A 301 -4.52 -18.34 13.08
N LEU A 302 -3.29 -18.74 12.78
CA LEU A 302 -2.23 -17.81 12.31
C LEU A 302 -2.39 -17.43 10.83
N TYR A 303 -3.30 -18.06 10.09
CA TYR A 303 -3.53 -17.87 8.66
C TYR A 303 -5.02 -17.74 8.31
N PRO A 304 -5.64 -16.54 8.46
CA PRO A 304 -7.01 -16.36 8.00
C PRO A 304 -7.19 -16.42 6.47
N ASN A 305 -6.14 -16.27 5.65
CA ASN A 305 -6.30 -15.98 4.22
C ASN A 305 -5.22 -16.57 3.28
N VAL A 306 -5.02 -17.89 3.19
CA VAL A 306 -4.40 -18.48 1.98
C VAL A 306 -5.03 -19.83 1.67
N VAL A 307 -5.72 -19.91 0.53
CA VAL A 307 -6.35 -21.12 -0.01
C VAL A 307 -5.30 -22.09 -0.55
N PHE A 308 -5.39 -23.35 -0.13
CA PHE A 308 -4.92 -24.52 -0.87
C PHE A 308 -6.02 -24.92 -1.87
N ASP A 309 -5.84 -24.66 -3.16
CA ASP A 309 -5.91 -25.65 -4.25
C ASP A 309 -5.78 -24.94 -5.60
N GLY A 310 -4.97 -25.51 -6.48
CA GLY A 310 -4.69 -24.95 -7.79
C GLY A 310 -5.71 -25.42 -8.82
N LYS A 311 -6.78 -24.65 -9.05
CA LYS A 311 -7.44 -24.50 -10.35
C LYS A 311 -8.08 -23.12 -10.45
N SER A 312 -7.68 -22.36 -11.47
CA SER A 312 -8.28 -21.08 -11.84
C SER A 312 -9.74 -21.28 -12.24
N GLU A 313 -10.63 -20.42 -11.74
CA GLU A 313 -11.62 -19.70 -12.55
C GLU A 313 -12.37 -18.67 -11.69
N SER A 314 -12.65 -17.53 -12.32
CA SER A 314 -13.35 -16.35 -11.81
C SER A 314 -14.58 -16.62 -10.92
N ALA A 315 -14.62 -16.12 -9.67
CA ALA A 315 -15.89 -15.75 -9.00
C ALA A 315 -15.69 -15.09 -7.63
N ASN A 316 -16.19 -13.85 -7.51
CA ASN A 316 -16.88 -13.22 -6.38
C ASN A 316 -16.38 -13.52 -4.92
N PRO A 317 -15.88 -12.52 -4.17
CA PRO A 317 -15.32 -12.68 -2.81
C PRO A 317 -16.30 -13.20 -1.74
N ASN A 318 -17.61 -13.21 -2.01
CA ASN A 318 -18.62 -13.68 -1.07
C ASN A 318 -18.90 -15.19 -1.13
N SER A 319 -18.43 -15.92 -2.15
CA SER A 319 -18.58 -17.39 -2.23
C SER A 319 -17.38 -18.17 -1.69
N GLU A 320 -16.23 -17.52 -1.48
CA GLU A 320 -15.00 -18.17 -0.99
C GLU A 320 -15.02 -18.40 0.53
N ASN A 321 -15.65 -17.51 1.30
CA ASN A 321 -15.83 -17.67 2.76
C ASN A 321 -16.71 -18.87 3.15
N ILE A 322 -17.68 -19.24 2.31
CA ILE A 322 -18.65 -20.30 2.60
C ILE A 322 -18.03 -21.71 2.43
N ARG A 323 -16.91 -21.84 1.69
CA ARG A 323 -16.24 -23.12 1.42
C ARG A 323 -15.16 -23.46 2.45
N SER A 324 -14.42 -22.47 2.96
CA SER A 324 -13.45 -22.63 4.04
C SER A 324 -14.13 -22.97 5.36
N GLU A 325 -15.28 -22.35 5.65
CA GLU A 325 -16.13 -22.67 6.80
C GLU A 325 -16.61 -24.13 6.75
N LYS A 326 -17.05 -24.64 5.59
CA LYS A 326 -17.49 -26.04 5.46
C LYS A 326 -16.37 -27.08 5.59
N MET A 327 -15.13 -26.74 5.25
CA MET A 327 -13.97 -27.62 5.44
C MET A 327 -13.48 -27.61 6.90
N VAL A 328 -13.47 -26.44 7.53
CA VAL A 328 -13.23 -26.28 8.97
C VAL A 328 -14.33 -26.99 9.76
N GLU A 329 -15.60 -26.85 9.39
CA GLU A 329 -16.72 -27.62 9.93
C GLU A 329 -16.61 -29.12 9.63
N SER A 330 -16.08 -29.55 8.48
CA SER A 330 -15.86 -30.97 8.17
C SER A 330 -14.77 -31.61 9.04
N ILE A 331 -13.69 -30.87 9.32
CA ILE A 331 -12.60 -31.31 10.20
C ILE A 331 -13.03 -31.22 11.67
N LEU A 332 -13.76 -30.17 12.04
CA LEU A 332 -14.32 -29.99 13.38
C LEU A 332 -15.44 -30.99 13.68
N SER A 333 -16.35 -31.28 12.75
CA SER A 333 -17.40 -32.30 12.91
C SER A 333 -16.84 -33.71 13.01
N LYS A 334 -15.85 -34.07 12.17
CA LYS A 334 -15.08 -35.32 12.33
C LYS A 334 -14.26 -35.38 13.63
N SER A 335 -14.00 -34.23 14.26
CA SER A 335 -13.32 -34.16 15.55
C SER A 335 -14.26 -34.18 16.75
N GLY A 336 -15.49 -33.67 16.60
CA GLY A 336 -16.52 -33.60 17.65
C GLY A 336 -17.04 -34.97 18.08
N GLU A 337 -17.18 -35.92 17.15
CA GLU A 337 -17.63 -37.29 17.46
C GLU A 337 -16.61 -38.10 18.29
N ILE A 338 -15.33 -37.71 18.30
CA ILE A 338 -14.26 -38.42 19.04
C ILE A 338 -13.98 -37.77 20.42
N LEU A 339 -14.40 -36.51 20.62
CA LEU A 339 -14.15 -35.73 21.84
C LEU A 339 -15.16 -35.99 22.97
N ALA A 340 -16.29 -36.65 22.68
CA ALA A 340 -17.34 -36.92 23.66
C ALA A 340 -16.94 -37.91 24.78
N GLY A 341 -15.77 -38.55 24.69
CA GLY A 341 -15.31 -39.57 25.64
C GLY A 341 -14.06 -39.20 26.46
N TYR A 342 -13.52 -37.99 26.37
CA TYR A 342 -12.28 -37.60 27.06
C TYR A 342 -12.50 -36.72 28.29
N ASN A 343 -11.74 -36.99 29.36
CA ASN A 343 -11.69 -36.18 30.57
C ASN A 343 -11.17 -34.77 30.24
N ILE A 344 -12.07 -33.78 30.33
CA ILE A 344 -11.85 -32.37 29.95
C ILE A 344 -10.64 -31.75 30.66
N THR A 345 -10.39 -32.12 31.92
CA THR A 345 -9.29 -31.58 32.74
C THR A 345 -7.89 -31.95 32.24
N ILE A 346 -7.70 -33.17 31.71
CA ILE A 346 -6.40 -33.60 31.16
C ILE A 346 -6.16 -32.92 29.81
N PHE A 347 -7.22 -32.73 29.02
CA PHE A 347 -7.15 -32.01 27.75
C PHE A 347 -6.72 -30.55 27.94
N ASP A 348 -7.28 -29.85 28.93
CA ASP A 348 -6.94 -28.46 29.22
C ASP A 348 -5.48 -28.32 29.70
N GLN A 349 -5.02 -29.24 30.55
CA GLN A 349 -3.63 -29.23 31.04
C GLN A 349 -2.63 -29.49 29.91
N CYS A 350 -2.86 -30.51 29.07
CA CYS A 350 -2.00 -30.77 27.91
C CYS A 350 -2.02 -29.62 26.89
N THR A 351 -3.16 -28.96 26.70
CA THR A 351 -3.27 -27.81 25.81
C THR A 351 -2.45 -26.63 26.34
N SER A 352 -2.45 -26.40 27.66
CA SER A 352 -1.63 -25.38 28.31
C SER A 352 -0.13 -25.64 28.16
N GLU A 353 0.32 -26.88 28.39
CA GLU A 353 1.73 -27.29 28.25
C GLU A 353 2.23 -27.25 26.81
N LEU A 354 1.39 -27.58 25.83
CA LEU A 354 1.71 -27.41 24.43
C LEU A 354 1.79 -25.94 24.05
N ASN A 355 0.88 -25.11 24.53
CA ASN A 355 0.88 -23.68 24.27
C ASN A 355 2.14 -23.01 24.82
N SER A 356 2.61 -23.43 26.00
CA SER A 356 3.87 -22.92 26.56
C SER A 356 5.07 -23.40 25.73
N LEU A 357 5.08 -24.65 25.28
CA LEU A 357 6.12 -25.19 24.39
C LEU A 357 6.13 -24.48 23.02
N PHE A 358 4.98 -24.20 22.41
CA PHE A 358 4.94 -23.47 21.14
C PHE A 358 5.34 -22.01 21.31
N LYS A 359 4.95 -21.37 22.40
CA LYS A 359 5.43 -20.02 22.72
C LYS A 359 6.95 -19.99 22.82
N SER A 360 7.56 -20.90 23.59
CA SER A 360 9.02 -20.95 23.72
C SER A 360 9.74 -21.28 22.40
N ILE A 361 9.12 -22.07 21.51
CA ILE A 361 9.66 -22.38 20.18
C ILE A 361 9.58 -21.16 19.22
N ILE A 362 8.59 -20.28 19.38
CA ILE A 362 8.35 -19.12 18.50
C ILE A 362 9.00 -17.84 19.03
N GLU A 363 9.46 -17.84 20.29
CA GLU A 363 10.20 -16.72 20.86
C GLU A 363 11.42 -16.33 20.00
N PRO A 364 11.77 -15.04 19.88
CA PRO A 364 12.87 -14.58 19.02
C PRO A 364 14.23 -15.22 19.34
N GLU A 365 14.45 -15.62 20.59
CA GLU A 365 15.67 -16.25 21.08
C GLU A 365 15.72 -17.77 20.81
N SER A 366 14.63 -18.35 20.30
CA SER A 366 14.53 -19.78 20.00
C SER A 366 15.59 -20.22 18.99
N VAL A 367 16.42 -21.18 19.39
CA VAL A 367 17.44 -21.80 18.55
C VAL A 367 16.80 -22.46 17.32
N LEU A 368 15.61 -23.05 17.47
CA LEU A 368 14.91 -23.70 16.36
C LEU A 368 14.43 -22.68 15.33
N LEU A 369 13.80 -21.59 15.79
CA LEU A 369 13.33 -20.52 14.91
C LEU A 369 14.51 -19.88 14.15
N ASN A 370 15.62 -19.61 14.84
CA ASN A 370 16.80 -19.03 14.23
C ASN A 370 17.49 -19.98 13.23
N SER A 371 17.48 -21.29 13.50
CA SER A 371 17.95 -22.30 12.55
C SER A 371 17.08 -22.36 11.29
N VAL A 372 15.75 -22.29 11.44
CA VAL A 372 14.80 -22.26 10.32
C VAL A 372 14.96 -20.98 9.50
N LYS A 373 15.07 -19.83 10.15
CA LYS A 373 15.37 -18.54 9.49
C LYS A 373 16.65 -18.59 8.69
N SER A 374 17.74 -19.15 9.23
CA SER A 374 19.01 -19.28 8.51
C SER A 374 18.88 -20.17 7.27
N LYS A 375 18.17 -21.30 7.39
CA LYS A 375 17.89 -22.21 6.24
C LYS A 375 17.05 -21.54 5.16
N LEU A 376 15.99 -20.84 5.55
CA LEU A 376 15.15 -20.07 4.64
C LEU A 376 15.94 -18.95 3.96
N CYS A 377 16.72 -18.18 4.71
CA CYS A 377 17.56 -17.11 4.18
C CYS A 377 18.52 -17.64 3.10
N LYS A 378 19.24 -18.75 3.38
CA LYS A 378 20.11 -19.39 2.38
C LYS A 378 19.35 -19.89 1.16
N ALA A 379 18.17 -20.49 1.35
CA ALA A 379 17.34 -20.93 0.24
C ALA A 379 16.93 -19.74 -0.64
N PHE A 380 16.51 -18.62 -0.06
CA PHE A 380 16.11 -17.42 -0.80
C PHE A 380 17.26 -16.85 -1.64
N VAL A 381 18.45 -16.69 -1.03
CA VAL A 381 19.64 -16.20 -1.73
C VAL A 381 19.98 -17.12 -2.91
N ASN A 382 20.01 -18.44 -2.71
CA ASN A 382 20.39 -19.39 -3.75
C ASN A 382 19.36 -19.46 -4.89
N LEU A 383 18.07 -19.35 -4.57
CA LEU A 383 16.98 -19.36 -5.56
C LEU A 383 17.03 -18.11 -6.44
N ILE A 384 17.21 -16.92 -5.85
CA ILE A 384 17.27 -15.67 -6.63
C ILE A 384 18.59 -15.55 -7.39
N ALA A 385 19.70 -15.96 -6.80
CA ALA A 385 21.01 -15.93 -7.44
C ALA A 385 21.17 -16.97 -8.58
N GLY A 386 20.16 -17.83 -8.81
CA GLY A 386 20.22 -18.90 -9.81
C GLY A 386 21.28 -19.96 -9.52
N LEU A 387 21.77 -20.03 -8.28
CA LEU A 387 22.79 -21.00 -7.85
C LEU A 387 22.18 -22.38 -7.60
N ASP A 388 20.86 -22.45 -7.42
CA ASP A 388 20.14 -23.70 -7.25
C ASP A 388 19.59 -24.24 -8.58
N SER A 389 20.24 -25.28 -9.08
CA SER A 389 19.80 -26.01 -10.28
C SER A 389 18.52 -26.83 -10.07
N ASN A 390 18.10 -27.07 -8.82
CA ASN A 390 16.86 -27.79 -8.51
C ASN A 390 16.19 -27.28 -7.21
N PRO A 391 15.45 -26.16 -7.29
CA PRO A 391 14.71 -25.56 -6.17
C PRO A 391 13.88 -26.54 -5.35
N THR A 392 13.20 -27.47 -6.02
CA THR A 392 12.33 -28.45 -5.38
C THR A 392 13.13 -29.42 -4.52
N LYS A 393 14.34 -29.83 -4.94
CA LYS A 393 15.22 -30.71 -4.16
C LYS A 393 15.73 -30.01 -2.90
N THR A 394 16.08 -28.73 -3.00
CA THR A 394 16.53 -27.93 -1.85
C THR A 394 15.41 -27.71 -0.85
N LEU A 395 14.21 -27.34 -1.30
CA LEU A 395 13.05 -27.21 -0.42
C LEU A 395 12.67 -28.55 0.23
N ASN A 396 12.75 -29.66 -0.50
CA ASN A 396 12.52 -30.99 0.05
C ASN A 396 13.54 -31.36 1.13
N SER A 397 14.84 -31.11 0.89
CA SER A 397 15.89 -31.43 1.88
C SER A 397 15.75 -30.62 3.17
N LEU A 398 15.23 -29.40 3.06
CA LEU A 398 14.93 -28.53 4.19
C LEU A 398 13.58 -28.82 4.87
N ASN A 399 12.78 -29.77 4.34
CA ASN A 399 11.39 -30.03 4.75
C ASN A 399 10.47 -28.80 4.59
N LEU A 400 10.72 -27.97 3.59
CA LEU A 400 9.97 -26.74 3.27
C LEU A 400 9.16 -26.87 1.98
N ALA A 401 9.08 -28.06 1.37
CA ALA A 401 8.38 -28.26 0.10
C ALA A 401 6.90 -27.88 0.16
N GLU A 402 6.25 -28.12 1.30
CA GLU A 402 4.85 -27.71 1.54
C GLU A 402 4.67 -26.18 1.59
N LEU A 403 5.77 -25.42 1.72
CA LEU A 403 5.79 -23.96 1.75
C LEU A 403 6.24 -23.33 0.43
N ALA A 404 6.48 -24.13 -0.61
CA ALA A 404 7.06 -23.65 -1.87
C ALA A 404 6.27 -22.48 -2.49
N TYR A 405 4.94 -22.56 -2.45
CA TYR A 405 4.07 -21.48 -2.94
C TYR A 405 4.26 -20.17 -2.16
N HIS A 406 4.25 -20.23 -0.83
CA HIS A 406 4.45 -19.03 0.01
C HIS A 406 5.85 -18.44 -0.13
N ILE A 407 6.85 -19.31 -0.25
CA ILE A 407 8.23 -18.87 -0.55
C ILE A 407 8.23 -18.13 -1.88
N HIS A 408 7.59 -18.67 -2.92
CA HIS A 408 7.48 -18.01 -4.21
C HIS A 408 6.77 -16.66 -4.15
N GLN A 409 5.66 -16.54 -3.43
CA GLN A 409 4.95 -15.26 -3.25
C GLN A 409 5.82 -14.19 -2.58
N VAL A 410 6.57 -14.56 -1.53
CA VAL A 410 7.48 -13.62 -0.86
C VAL A 410 8.60 -13.20 -1.81
N LEU A 411 9.14 -14.14 -2.58
CA LEU A 411 10.17 -13.87 -3.59
C LEU A 411 9.66 -12.95 -4.71
N GLU A 412 8.44 -13.17 -5.20
CA GLU A 412 7.79 -12.33 -6.21
C GLU A 412 7.60 -10.89 -5.72
N ASN A 413 7.29 -10.71 -4.43
CA ASN A 413 7.14 -9.38 -3.83
C ASN A 413 8.48 -8.66 -3.63
N ILE A 414 9.56 -9.39 -3.35
CA ILE A 414 10.86 -8.81 -2.98
C ILE A 414 11.79 -8.60 -4.19
N SER A 415 11.66 -9.41 -5.24
CA SER A 415 12.53 -9.35 -6.43
C SER A 415 12.51 -7.98 -7.11
N PRO A 416 11.33 -7.37 -7.39
CA PRO A 416 11.29 -6.07 -8.05
C PRO A 416 11.98 -4.97 -7.24
N ILE A 417 11.90 -5.03 -5.90
CA ILE A 417 12.55 -4.06 -5.00
C ILE A 417 14.07 -4.19 -5.15
N LEU A 418 14.58 -5.43 -5.14
CA LEU A 418 16.01 -5.69 -5.20
C LEU A 418 16.61 -5.39 -6.56
N GLU A 419 15.91 -5.74 -7.63
CA GLU A 419 16.29 -5.42 -9.00
C GLU A 419 16.34 -3.91 -9.22
N HIS A 420 15.30 -3.19 -8.78
CA HIS A 420 15.26 -1.73 -8.89
C HIS A 420 16.35 -1.08 -8.06
N HIS A 421 16.51 -1.46 -6.78
CA HIS A 421 17.56 -0.94 -5.90
C HIS A 421 18.95 -1.15 -6.50
N TRP A 422 19.22 -2.35 -7.02
CA TRP A 422 20.51 -2.63 -7.65
C TRP A 422 20.70 -1.84 -8.95
N SER A 423 19.64 -1.63 -9.74
CA SER A 423 19.71 -0.82 -10.97
C SER A 423 20.06 0.66 -10.68
N VAL A 424 19.62 1.18 -9.53
CA VAL A 424 19.88 2.56 -9.12
C VAL A 424 21.24 2.70 -8.40
N TYR A 425 21.55 1.81 -7.46
CA TYR A 425 22.67 1.95 -6.53
C TYR A 425 23.83 0.95 -6.79
N GLY A 426 23.70 0.03 -7.74
CA GLY A 426 24.69 -1.02 -8.04
C GLY A 426 26.10 -0.48 -8.30
N GLU A 427 26.22 0.58 -9.10
CA GLU A 427 27.51 1.21 -9.41
C GLU A 427 28.17 1.82 -8.16
N TYR A 428 27.38 2.35 -7.24
CA TYR A 428 27.88 2.87 -5.97
C TYR A 428 28.50 1.75 -5.12
N TYR A 429 27.85 0.58 -5.04
CA TYR A 429 28.44 -0.60 -4.39
C TYR A 429 29.76 -1.04 -5.03
N HIS A 430 29.84 -1.02 -6.37
CA HIS A 430 31.10 -1.30 -7.08
C HIS A 430 32.20 -0.30 -6.73
N GLU A 431 31.88 0.98 -6.59
CA GLU A 431 32.85 2.02 -6.22
C GLU A 431 33.33 1.84 -4.77
N LEU A 432 32.42 1.54 -3.84
CA LEU A 432 32.77 1.27 -2.45
C LEU A 432 33.75 0.11 -2.32
N THR A 433 33.49 -1.00 -3.02
CA THR A 433 34.37 -2.18 -3.00
C THR A 433 35.74 -1.86 -3.60
N ARG A 434 35.80 -1.06 -4.67
CA ARG A 434 37.08 -0.62 -5.27
C ARG A 434 37.92 0.20 -4.28
N LYS A 435 37.30 1.16 -3.59
CA LYS A 435 38.00 1.99 -2.57
C LYS A 435 38.56 1.14 -1.44
N HIS A 436 37.79 0.16 -0.97
CA HIS A 436 38.22 -0.77 0.07
C HIS A 436 39.43 -1.63 -0.36
N GLN A 437 39.40 -2.19 -1.58
CA GLN A 437 40.53 -2.99 -2.11
C GLN A 437 41.83 -2.17 -2.29
N VAL A 438 41.72 -0.89 -2.67
CA VAL A 438 42.89 -0.01 -2.80
C VAL A 438 43.47 0.34 -1.44
N HIS A 439 42.64 0.53 -0.42
CA HIS A 439 43.10 0.83 0.93
C HIS A 439 43.81 -0.38 1.57
N CYS A 440 43.26 -1.59 1.42
CA CYS A 440 43.89 -2.83 1.91
C CYS A 440 45.16 -3.25 1.17
N LYS A 441 45.47 -2.69 0.00
CA LYS A 441 46.75 -2.92 -0.71
C LYS A 441 47.84 -1.93 -0.31
N LYS A 442 47.48 -0.82 0.35
CA LYS A 442 48.41 0.23 0.78
C LYS A 442 48.85 0.08 2.25
N ASN A 443 48.08 -0.66 3.03
CA ASN A 443 48.46 -1.15 4.36
C ASN A 443 48.94 -2.59 4.23
#